data_AF-B7G6P1-F1
#
_entry.id   AF-B7G6P1-F1
#
_cell.length_a   1.000
_cell.length_b   1.000
_cell.length_c   1.000
_cell.angle_alpha   90.00
_cell.angle_beta   90.00
_cell.angle_gamma   90.00
#
_symmetry.space_group_name_H-M   'P 1'
#
loop_
_entity.id
_entity.type
_entity.pdbx_description
1 polymer ?
#
loop_
_entity_poly.entity_id
_entity_poly.type
_entity_poly.pdbx_seq_one_letter_code
_entity_poly.pdbx_strand_id
1 'polypeptide(L)'
;LWSRFDQGCTIRLLCPHKHSDSTHGLLSLLESEWTCMIGANAYLTPPSGSQGFAPHYDDIEAFCLQLEGKKRWKVYAPLQKSERLPRTSSEDYVEADLRDVEPALDVVLKPGDVLYMPRGWIHQACTIDGTDGYSLHLTVSAMQQWAWADLMELLLPEALQSAASGDSTMLRQGLPRGFLNYMGAMYDQKDTAEILEQKAEQDRTAAMDETGAIDMLDAACDQIGKRFLSDRVPPVLTHLERSMTVHESDAKVLPQTLCRMARPGSGRLVLEAGKAVLYHCADNSRVYHELPLSPMEFEMDDAPAMEQLLTTTEHDWVRVADLIHDSIEDKVGVAQALYDEGILCIQTSDM
;
A
#
# COMPACT_ATOMS: atom_id res chain seq x y z
N LEU A 1 19.43 -25.25 9.37
CA LEU A 1 18.93 -24.75 8.08
C LEU A 1 19.41 -25.64 6.93
N TRP A 2 20.71 -25.64 6.61
CA TRP A 2 21.26 -26.37 5.45
C TRP A 2 20.95 -27.86 5.41
N SER A 3 21.03 -28.58 6.54
CA SER A 3 20.62 -30.00 6.58
C SER A 3 19.16 -30.25 6.17
N ARG A 4 18.23 -29.30 6.36
CA ARG A 4 16.84 -29.42 5.88
C ARG A 4 16.76 -29.18 4.38
N PHE A 5 17.55 -28.22 3.88
CA PHE A 5 17.66 -27.95 2.45
C PHE A 5 18.20 -29.17 1.68
N ASP A 6 19.25 -29.80 2.20
CA ASP A 6 19.82 -31.03 1.64
C ASP A 6 18.83 -32.22 1.68
N GLN A 7 17.81 -32.15 2.55
CA GLN A 7 16.72 -33.12 2.64
C GLN A 7 15.53 -32.78 1.73
N GLY A 8 15.63 -31.77 0.86
CA GLY A 8 14.59 -31.37 -0.09
C GLY A 8 13.68 -30.22 0.37
N CYS A 9 13.90 -29.64 1.55
CA CYS A 9 13.08 -28.50 2.01
C CYS A 9 13.47 -27.20 1.28
N THR A 10 12.47 -26.46 0.81
CA THR A 10 12.65 -25.06 0.38
C THR A 10 12.85 -24.15 1.60
N ILE A 11 13.80 -23.22 1.51
CA ILE A 11 14.00 -22.17 2.49
C ILE A 11 13.27 -20.91 2.00
N ARG A 12 12.35 -20.38 2.80
CA ARG A 12 11.71 -19.08 2.58
C ARG A 12 12.24 -18.07 3.59
N LEU A 13 12.84 -17.00 3.11
CA LEU A 13 13.23 -15.86 3.92
C LEU A 13 12.15 -14.77 3.81
N LEU A 14 11.47 -14.54 4.92
CA LEU A 14 10.53 -13.42 5.06
C LEU A 14 11.30 -12.12 5.26
N CYS A 15 10.81 -11.02 4.66
CA CYS A 15 11.38 -9.68 4.82
C CYS A 15 12.89 -9.56 4.52
N PRO A 16 13.38 -10.00 3.35
CA PRO A 16 14.81 -9.97 3.01
C PRO A 16 15.41 -8.55 3.00
N HIS A 17 14.59 -7.51 2.82
CA HIS A 17 15.00 -6.10 2.90
C HIS A 17 15.56 -5.68 4.27
N LYS A 18 15.25 -6.41 5.35
CA LYS A 18 15.86 -6.22 6.68
C LYS A 18 17.37 -6.48 6.68
N HIS A 19 17.84 -7.31 5.75
CA HIS A 19 19.21 -7.81 5.72
C HIS A 19 19.97 -7.40 4.44
N SER A 20 19.30 -6.77 3.48
CA SER A 20 19.84 -6.43 2.17
C SER A 20 19.47 -5.00 1.80
N ASP A 21 20.47 -4.13 1.74
CA ASP A 21 20.30 -2.73 1.33
C ASP A 21 19.83 -2.62 -0.13
N SER A 22 20.31 -3.51 -1.01
CA SER A 22 19.86 -3.54 -2.41
C SER A 22 18.39 -3.92 -2.53
N THR A 23 17.92 -4.86 -1.71
CA THR A 23 16.50 -5.21 -1.68
C THR A 23 15.69 -4.08 -1.08
N HIS A 24 16.14 -3.48 0.02
CA HIS A 24 15.49 -2.31 0.61
C HIS A 24 15.35 -1.15 -0.39
N GLY A 25 16.43 -0.79 -1.10
CA GLY A 25 16.41 0.24 -2.13
C GLY A 25 15.45 -0.06 -3.27
N LEU A 26 15.37 -1.32 -3.72
CA LEU A 26 14.39 -1.73 -4.72
C LEU A 26 12.94 -1.52 -4.22
N LEU A 27 12.60 -1.98 -3.01
CA LEU A 27 11.23 -1.85 -2.50
C LEU A 27 10.88 -0.38 -2.27
N SER A 28 11.77 0.39 -1.67
CA SER A 28 11.59 1.83 -1.41
C SER A 28 11.34 2.64 -2.69
N LEU A 29 12.03 2.29 -3.78
CA LEU A 29 11.80 2.89 -5.09
C LEU A 29 10.42 2.52 -5.66
N LEU A 30 10.06 1.23 -5.62
CA LEU A 30 8.78 0.76 -6.14
C LEU A 30 7.59 1.31 -5.35
N GLU A 31 7.71 1.49 -4.03
CA GLU A 31 6.69 2.13 -3.20
C GLU A 31 6.42 3.57 -3.63
N SER A 32 7.49 4.29 -4.03
CA SER A 32 7.38 5.66 -4.51
C SER A 32 6.65 5.73 -5.85
N GLU A 33 6.80 4.72 -6.71
CA GLU A 33 6.11 4.68 -8.00
C GLU A 33 4.68 4.15 -7.93
N TRP A 34 4.41 3.16 -7.07
CA TRP A 34 3.09 2.53 -7.01
C TRP A 34 2.18 3.13 -5.95
N THR A 35 2.72 3.89 -5.00
CA THR A 35 1.97 4.47 -3.87
C THR A 35 1.16 3.39 -3.14
N CYS A 36 1.78 2.24 -2.90
CA CYS A 36 1.26 1.18 -2.05
C CYS A 36 2.45 0.44 -1.42
N MET A 37 2.21 -0.30 -0.34
CA MET A 37 3.25 -1.10 0.30
C MET A 37 3.84 -2.12 -0.68
N ILE A 38 5.17 -2.20 -0.71
CA ILE A 38 5.89 -3.21 -1.51
C ILE A 38 6.63 -4.16 -0.55
N GLY A 39 6.18 -5.41 -0.55
CA GLY A 39 6.79 -6.50 0.20
C GLY A 39 7.78 -7.31 -0.63
N ALA A 40 8.55 -8.17 0.03
CA ALA A 40 9.31 -9.20 -0.65
C ALA A 40 9.51 -10.46 0.19
N ASN A 41 9.64 -11.60 -0.49
CA ASN A 41 10.06 -12.88 0.09
C ASN A 41 11.10 -13.53 -0.84
N ALA A 42 12.15 -14.11 -0.27
CA ALA A 42 13.14 -14.86 -1.05
C ALA A 42 12.96 -16.37 -0.83
N TYR A 43 13.08 -17.14 -1.90
CA TYR A 43 12.83 -18.58 -1.89
C TYR A 43 13.99 -19.34 -2.52
N LEU A 44 14.65 -20.18 -1.72
CA LEU A 44 15.73 -21.06 -2.14
C LEU A 44 15.24 -22.51 -2.14
N THR A 45 15.06 -23.08 -3.33
CA THR A 45 14.54 -24.44 -3.54
C THR A 45 15.68 -25.38 -3.97
N PRO A 46 15.82 -26.57 -3.34
CA PRO A 46 16.89 -27.51 -3.66
C PRO A 46 16.71 -28.18 -5.03
N PRO A 47 17.76 -28.84 -5.57
CA PRO A 47 17.73 -29.48 -6.88
C PRO A 47 16.74 -30.66 -7.01
N SER A 48 16.85 -31.38 -8.14
CA SER A 48 16.21 -32.68 -8.37
C SER A 48 14.68 -32.67 -8.30
N GLY A 49 14.03 -31.70 -8.96
CA GLY A 49 12.57 -31.69 -9.09
C GLY A 49 11.83 -31.26 -7.82
N SER A 50 12.52 -30.73 -6.82
CA SER A 50 11.93 -30.36 -5.53
C SER A 50 10.88 -29.26 -5.68
N GLN A 51 9.75 -29.42 -4.98
CA GLN A 51 8.67 -28.43 -4.87
C GLN A 51 8.41 -28.11 -3.40
N GLY A 52 8.53 -26.83 -3.05
CA GLY A 52 8.42 -26.37 -1.65
C GLY A 52 7.00 -26.06 -1.19
N PHE A 53 6.12 -25.71 -2.12
CA PHE A 53 4.77 -25.20 -1.84
C PHE A 53 3.76 -25.90 -2.74
N ALA A 54 2.58 -26.19 -2.21
CA ALA A 54 1.46 -26.66 -3.00
C ALA A 54 0.98 -25.56 -3.97
N PRO A 55 0.19 -25.87 -5.00
CA PRO A 55 -0.44 -24.85 -5.82
C PRO A 55 -1.37 -23.96 -4.99
N HIS A 56 -1.29 -22.64 -5.18
CA HIS A 56 -2.12 -21.64 -4.49
C HIS A 56 -2.18 -20.35 -5.28
N TYR A 57 -3.08 -19.44 -4.92
CA TYR A 57 -2.99 -18.03 -5.30
C TYR A 57 -2.81 -17.15 -4.06
N ASP A 58 -2.20 -15.98 -4.26
CA ASP A 58 -2.04 -14.97 -3.22
C ASP A 58 -3.02 -13.80 -3.39
N ASP A 59 -3.10 -12.95 -2.36
CA ASP A 59 -3.86 -11.69 -2.30
C ASP A 59 -3.05 -10.46 -2.75
N ILE A 60 -1.91 -10.68 -3.40
CA ILE A 60 -1.00 -9.64 -3.86
C ILE A 60 -0.68 -9.74 -5.34
N GLU A 61 -0.27 -8.63 -5.93
CA GLU A 61 0.34 -8.61 -7.25
C GLU A 61 1.78 -9.10 -7.13
N ALA A 62 2.11 -10.25 -7.72
CA ALA A 62 3.39 -10.93 -7.55
C ALA A 62 4.32 -10.70 -8.75
N PHE A 63 5.57 -10.33 -8.47
CA PHE A 63 6.65 -10.24 -9.44
C PHE A 63 7.79 -11.15 -8.99
N CYS A 64 7.93 -12.30 -9.63
CA CYS A 64 8.99 -13.27 -9.35
C CYS A 64 10.23 -12.94 -10.18
N LEU A 65 11.28 -12.44 -9.53
CA LEU A 65 12.58 -12.15 -10.11
C LEU A 65 13.49 -13.36 -9.90
N GLN A 66 13.84 -14.06 -10.98
CA GLN A 66 14.74 -15.21 -10.89
C GLN A 66 16.19 -14.73 -10.72
N LEU A 67 16.82 -15.08 -9.60
CA LEU A 67 18.16 -14.60 -9.23
C LEU A 67 19.24 -15.62 -9.58
N GLU A 68 19.03 -16.88 -9.24
CA GLU A 68 20.00 -17.95 -9.48
C GLU A 68 19.31 -19.25 -9.89
N GLY A 69 20.02 -20.07 -10.67
CA GLY A 69 19.50 -21.39 -11.07
C GLY A 69 18.28 -21.31 -11.99
N LYS A 70 17.47 -22.38 -12.01
CA LYS A 70 16.30 -22.48 -12.88
C LYS A 70 15.10 -23.07 -12.15
N LYS A 71 13.91 -22.55 -12.45
CA LYS A 71 12.66 -23.04 -11.87
C LYS A 71 11.58 -23.13 -12.94
N ARG A 72 10.88 -24.26 -13.00
CA ARG A 72 9.69 -24.41 -13.84
C ARG A 72 8.49 -23.88 -13.07
N TRP A 73 7.78 -22.94 -13.67
CA TRP A 73 6.56 -22.34 -13.13
C TRP A 73 5.37 -22.78 -13.98
N LYS A 74 4.31 -23.19 -13.31
CA LYS A 74 2.98 -23.36 -13.91
C LYS A 74 2.05 -22.35 -13.29
N VAL A 75 1.36 -21.58 -14.13
CA VAL A 75 0.40 -20.54 -13.73
C VAL A 75 -0.93 -20.82 -14.41
N TYR A 76 -2.00 -20.79 -13.65
CA TYR A 76 -3.36 -21.09 -14.06
C TYR A 76 -4.23 -19.85 -13.83
N ALA A 77 -5.17 -19.63 -14.75
CA ALA A 77 -6.17 -18.59 -14.55
C ALA A 77 -7.08 -18.96 -13.35
N PRO A 78 -7.71 -17.97 -12.68
CA PRO A 78 -8.71 -18.22 -11.64
C PRO A 78 -9.79 -19.19 -12.15
N LEU A 79 -10.11 -20.22 -11.36
CA LEU A 79 -11.03 -21.29 -11.77
C LEU A 79 -12.47 -20.78 -11.84
N GLN A 80 -12.79 -19.81 -10.98
CA GLN A 80 -14.09 -19.16 -10.94
C GLN A 80 -13.95 -17.64 -11.09
N LYS A 81 -15.01 -16.98 -11.57
CA LYS A 81 -15.03 -15.51 -11.70
C LYS A 81 -14.87 -14.81 -10.35
N SER A 82 -15.39 -15.40 -9.27
CA SER A 82 -15.28 -14.91 -7.89
C SER A 82 -13.85 -14.95 -7.34
N GLU A 83 -12.99 -15.81 -7.89
CA GLU A 83 -11.57 -15.91 -7.52
C GLU A 83 -10.68 -14.91 -8.30
N ARG A 84 -11.27 -14.04 -9.13
CA ARG A 84 -10.52 -12.97 -9.80
C ARG A 84 -10.31 -11.81 -8.85
N LEU A 85 -9.07 -11.36 -8.72
CA LEU A 85 -8.68 -10.24 -7.86
C LEU A 85 -9.11 -10.42 -6.38
N PRO A 86 -8.86 -11.59 -5.76
CA PRO A 86 -9.29 -11.86 -4.39
C PRO A 86 -8.60 -10.90 -3.41
N ARG A 87 -9.24 -10.67 -2.26
CA ARG A 87 -8.68 -9.87 -1.16
C ARG A 87 -7.97 -10.72 -0.11
N THR A 88 -7.94 -12.05 -0.27
CA THR A 88 -7.35 -13.02 0.65
C THR A 88 -6.71 -14.16 -0.15
N SER A 89 -5.60 -14.71 0.32
CA SER A 89 -4.96 -15.88 -0.31
C SER A 89 -5.85 -17.12 -0.26
N SER A 90 -5.61 -18.07 -1.16
CA SER A 90 -6.31 -19.35 -1.17
C SER A 90 -5.81 -20.29 -0.07
N GLU A 91 -6.55 -21.37 0.17
CA GLU A 91 -5.97 -22.59 0.74
C GLU A 91 -5.08 -23.28 -0.32
N ASP A 92 -4.30 -24.28 0.11
CA ASP A 92 -3.50 -25.11 -0.78
C ASP A 92 -4.42 -26.00 -1.64
N TYR A 93 -4.28 -25.92 -2.95
CA TYR A 93 -4.92 -26.86 -3.88
C TYR A 93 -4.17 -28.19 -3.89
N VAL A 94 -4.90 -29.27 -4.17
CA VAL A 94 -4.31 -30.58 -4.44
C VAL A 94 -4.22 -30.85 -5.94
N GLU A 95 -3.39 -31.82 -6.33
CA GLU A 95 -3.21 -32.19 -7.75
C GLU A 95 -4.53 -32.57 -8.44
N ALA A 96 -5.50 -33.11 -7.69
CA ALA A 96 -6.82 -33.44 -8.21
C ALA A 96 -7.61 -32.20 -8.66
N ASP A 97 -7.43 -31.05 -8.02
CA ASP A 97 -8.15 -29.82 -8.34
C ASP A 97 -7.70 -29.22 -9.67
N LEU A 98 -6.43 -29.46 -10.04
CA LEU A 98 -5.81 -28.90 -11.24
C LEU A 98 -5.58 -29.93 -12.35
N ARG A 99 -5.98 -31.19 -12.17
CA ARG A 99 -5.68 -32.30 -13.09
C ARG A 99 -6.14 -32.03 -14.52
N ASP A 100 -7.35 -31.50 -14.66
CA ASP A 100 -7.99 -31.25 -15.96
C ASP A 100 -7.94 -29.75 -16.33
N VAL A 101 -7.13 -28.97 -15.61
CA VAL A 101 -6.95 -27.53 -15.85
C VAL A 101 -5.64 -27.31 -16.59
N GLU A 102 -5.72 -26.75 -17.80
CA GLU A 102 -4.53 -26.40 -18.57
C GLU A 102 -3.87 -25.13 -17.97
N PRO A 103 -2.56 -25.13 -17.71
CA PRO A 103 -1.87 -23.93 -17.27
C PRO A 103 -1.88 -22.89 -18.39
N ALA A 104 -2.25 -21.66 -18.05
CA ALA A 104 -2.15 -20.53 -18.96
C ALA A 104 -0.69 -20.20 -19.30
N LEU A 105 0.24 -20.53 -18.41
CA LEU A 105 1.67 -20.43 -18.64
C LEU A 105 2.41 -21.61 -18.00
N ASP A 106 3.28 -22.26 -18.76
CA ASP A 106 4.22 -23.27 -18.27
C ASP A 106 5.62 -22.94 -18.82
N VAL A 107 6.49 -22.40 -17.97
CA VAL A 107 7.76 -21.79 -18.39
C VAL A 107 8.88 -22.11 -17.42
N VAL A 108 10.12 -22.18 -17.93
CA VAL A 108 11.33 -22.29 -17.09
C VAL A 108 12.02 -20.95 -17.03
N LEU A 109 12.01 -20.33 -15.84
CA LEU A 109 12.73 -19.09 -15.58
C LEU A 109 14.23 -19.37 -15.35
N LYS A 110 15.06 -18.43 -15.80
CA LYS A 110 16.52 -18.39 -15.64
C LYS A 110 16.93 -17.02 -15.05
N PRO A 111 18.17 -16.87 -14.55
CA PRO A 111 18.59 -15.63 -13.93
C PRO A 111 18.39 -14.41 -14.84
N GLY A 112 17.74 -13.37 -14.30
CA GLY A 112 17.37 -12.16 -15.03
C GLY A 112 15.95 -12.16 -15.61
N ASP A 113 15.28 -13.31 -15.67
CA ASP A 113 13.87 -13.37 -16.07
C ASP A 113 12.95 -12.85 -14.95
N VAL A 114 11.83 -12.24 -15.35
CA VAL A 114 10.77 -11.77 -14.45
C VAL A 114 9.44 -12.37 -14.87
N LEU A 115 8.71 -12.94 -13.92
CA LEU A 115 7.34 -13.42 -14.10
C LEU A 115 6.39 -12.59 -13.24
N TYR A 116 5.41 -11.95 -13.88
CA TYR A 116 4.31 -11.26 -13.20
C TYR A 116 3.08 -12.18 -13.13
N MET A 117 2.44 -12.22 -11.97
CA MET A 117 1.19 -12.93 -11.70
C MET A 117 0.24 -12.02 -10.92
N PRO A 118 -0.94 -11.67 -11.49
CA PRO A 118 -1.95 -10.94 -10.75
C PRO A 118 -2.50 -11.76 -9.58
N ARG A 119 -2.99 -11.10 -8.54
CA ARG A 119 -3.63 -11.81 -7.42
C ARG A 119 -4.80 -12.66 -7.89
N GLY A 120 -4.95 -13.86 -7.32
CA GLY A 120 -5.92 -14.88 -7.75
C GLY A 120 -5.42 -15.85 -8.83
N TRP A 121 -4.28 -15.61 -9.47
CA TRP A 121 -3.70 -16.58 -10.40
C TRP A 121 -3.00 -17.71 -9.63
N ILE A 122 -3.54 -18.92 -9.78
CA ILE A 122 -3.00 -20.11 -9.12
C ILE A 122 -1.64 -20.42 -9.72
N HIS A 123 -0.65 -20.68 -8.89
CA HIS A 123 0.70 -20.97 -9.35
C HIS A 123 1.38 -22.04 -8.50
N GLN A 124 2.31 -22.75 -9.15
CA GLN A 124 3.21 -23.69 -8.50
C GLN A 124 4.55 -23.69 -9.21
N ALA A 125 5.61 -24.03 -8.48
CA ALA A 125 6.95 -24.03 -9.04
C ALA A 125 7.85 -25.11 -8.45
N CYS A 126 8.59 -25.79 -9.32
CA CYS A 126 9.57 -26.82 -8.96
C CYS A 126 10.93 -26.56 -9.62
N THR A 127 12.01 -27.04 -9.02
CA THR A 127 13.30 -27.09 -9.72
C THR A 127 13.26 -28.13 -10.84
N ILE A 128 14.22 -28.08 -11.75
CA ILE A 128 14.22 -28.96 -12.92
C ILE A 128 14.66 -30.37 -12.51
N ASP A 129 13.81 -31.35 -12.78
CA ASP A 129 14.07 -32.76 -12.47
C ASP A 129 15.34 -33.28 -13.17
N GLY A 130 16.06 -34.18 -12.51
CA GLY A 130 17.31 -34.76 -13.02
C GLY A 130 18.47 -33.77 -13.18
N THR A 131 18.40 -32.58 -12.58
CA THR A 131 19.50 -31.60 -12.58
C THR A 131 19.99 -31.30 -11.17
N ASP A 132 21.30 -31.08 -11.02
CA ASP A 132 21.94 -30.69 -9.75
C ASP A 132 21.77 -29.18 -9.44
N GLY A 133 20.94 -28.47 -10.20
CA GLY A 133 20.73 -27.03 -10.06
C GLY A 133 19.65 -26.70 -9.03
N TYR A 134 20.00 -25.92 -8.01
CA TYR A 134 19.02 -25.28 -7.12
C TYR A 134 18.33 -24.09 -7.85
N SER A 135 17.39 -23.44 -7.17
CA SER A 135 16.79 -22.18 -7.64
C SER A 135 16.69 -21.17 -6.51
N LEU A 136 17.06 -19.92 -6.79
CA LEU A 136 16.81 -18.76 -5.92
C LEU A 136 16.00 -17.72 -6.69
N HIS A 137 14.88 -17.29 -6.12
CA HIS A 137 14.12 -16.14 -6.64
C HIS A 137 13.67 -15.23 -5.51
N LEU A 138 13.43 -13.96 -5.87
CA LEU A 138 12.79 -12.97 -5.02
C LEU A 138 11.39 -12.72 -5.58
N THR A 139 10.36 -12.93 -4.77
CA THR A 139 9.01 -12.46 -5.09
C THR A 139 8.83 -11.09 -4.47
N VAL A 140 8.68 -10.07 -5.30
CA VAL A 140 8.24 -8.73 -4.91
C VAL A 140 6.71 -8.71 -4.99
N SER A 141 6.06 -8.23 -3.94
CA SER A 141 4.60 -8.25 -3.79
C SER A 141 4.03 -6.86 -3.58
N ALA A 142 2.88 -6.56 -4.17
CA ALA A 142 2.23 -5.26 -4.03
C ALA A 142 0.71 -5.32 -3.97
N MET A 143 0.10 -4.16 -3.72
CA MET A 143 -1.34 -3.92 -3.75
C MET A 143 -2.17 -4.82 -2.80
N GLN A 144 -1.55 -5.32 -1.71
CA GLN A 144 -2.30 -6.01 -0.67
C GLN A 144 -3.29 -5.03 -0.03
N GLN A 145 -4.58 -5.39 0.01
CA GLN A 145 -5.64 -4.52 0.56
C GLN A 145 -5.61 -3.09 0.00
N TRP A 146 -5.31 -2.97 -1.30
CA TRP A 146 -5.17 -1.71 -2.03
C TRP A 146 -6.14 -1.60 -3.21
N ALA A 147 -7.41 -1.95 -2.98
CA ALA A 147 -8.50 -1.92 -3.95
C ALA A 147 -9.55 -0.85 -3.62
N TRP A 148 -10.46 -0.60 -4.56
CA TRP A 148 -11.62 0.28 -4.35
C TRP A 148 -12.44 -0.10 -3.11
N ALA A 149 -12.55 -1.39 -2.79
CA ALA A 149 -13.23 -1.85 -1.59
C ALA A 149 -12.57 -1.30 -0.30
N ASP A 150 -11.24 -1.28 -0.25
CA ASP A 150 -10.49 -0.80 0.93
C ASP A 150 -10.66 0.72 1.11
N LEU A 151 -10.74 1.49 0.02
CA LEU A 151 -11.08 2.92 0.08
C LEU A 151 -12.54 3.14 0.51
N MET A 152 -13.48 2.37 -0.03
CA MET A 152 -14.91 2.49 0.30
C MET A 152 -15.20 2.10 1.75
N GLU A 153 -14.45 1.16 2.31
CA GLU A 153 -14.54 0.77 3.73
C GLU A 153 -14.13 1.92 4.68
N LEU A 154 -13.25 2.83 4.24
CA LEU A 154 -12.93 4.07 4.96
C LEU A 154 -13.96 5.17 4.70
N LEU A 155 -14.36 5.34 3.45
CA LEU A 155 -15.22 6.44 3.00
C LEU A 155 -16.66 6.32 3.53
N LEU A 156 -17.27 5.13 3.41
CA LEU A 156 -18.71 4.97 3.65
C LEU A 156 -19.13 5.26 5.10
N PRO A 157 -18.40 4.82 6.15
CA PRO A 157 -18.74 5.18 7.52
C PRO A 157 -18.71 6.68 7.78
N GLU A 158 -17.69 7.38 7.28
CA GLU A 158 -17.54 8.83 7.46
C GLU A 158 -18.60 9.62 6.67
N ALA A 159 -18.84 9.24 5.42
CA ALA A 159 -19.88 9.81 4.58
C ALA A 159 -21.26 9.66 5.24
N LEU A 160 -21.56 8.48 5.79
CA LEU A 160 -22.81 8.21 6.49
C LEU A 160 -22.93 9.06 7.77
N GLN A 161 -21.85 9.15 8.55
CA GLN A 161 -21.83 9.98 9.76
C GLN A 161 -22.05 11.46 9.44
N SER A 162 -21.37 11.98 8.42
CA SER A 162 -21.52 13.36 7.94
C SER A 162 -22.95 13.63 7.47
N ALA A 163 -23.51 12.77 6.62
CA ALA A 163 -24.88 12.88 6.14
C ALA A 163 -25.90 12.83 7.29
N ALA A 164 -25.67 11.96 8.28
CA ALA A 164 -26.51 11.85 9.47
C ALA A 164 -26.40 13.07 10.41
N SER A 165 -25.34 13.88 10.32
CA SER A 165 -25.17 15.13 11.07
C SER A 165 -25.57 16.39 10.29
N GLY A 166 -25.82 16.28 8.98
CA GLY A 166 -26.17 17.41 8.11
C GLY A 166 -27.61 17.94 8.28
N ASP A 167 -28.02 18.86 7.42
CA ASP A 167 -29.33 19.52 7.52
C ASP A 167 -30.51 18.57 7.27
N SER A 168 -30.32 17.58 6.39
CA SER A 168 -31.33 16.56 6.09
C SER A 168 -31.63 15.72 7.34
N THR A 169 -32.91 15.60 7.69
CA THR A 169 -33.34 14.75 8.80
C THR A 169 -33.62 13.31 8.38
N MET A 170 -33.51 13.00 7.08
CA MET A 170 -33.94 11.72 6.52
C MET A 170 -33.24 10.53 7.21
N LEU A 171 -31.90 10.52 7.26
CA LEU A 171 -31.12 9.48 7.93
C LEU A 171 -31.31 9.44 9.47
N ARG A 172 -31.87 10.50 10.05
CA ARG A 172 -32.17 10.58 11.49
C ARG A 172 -33.59 10.14 11.84
N GLN A 173 -34.43 9.82 10.86
CA GLN A 173 -35.76 9.28 11.11
C GLN A 173 -35.67 7.87 11.69
N GLY A 174 -36.58 7.53 12.60
CA GLY A 174 -36.66 6.18 13.14
C GLY A 174 -37.10 5.18 12.06
N LEU A 175 -36.51 3.99 12.06
CA LEU A 175 -36.93 2.88 11.20
C LEU A 175 -38.43 2.57 11.38
N PRO A 176 -39.14 2.08 10.35
CA PRO A 176 -40.54 1.74 10.48
C PRO A 176 -40.81 0.74 11.60
N ARG A 177 -41.92 0.95 12.29
CA ARG A 177 -42.35 0.05 13.35
C ARG A 177 -42.59 -1.35 12.80
N GLY A 178 -41.98 -2.35 13.43
CA GLY A 178 -42.15 -3.75 13.03
C GLY A 178 -41.43 -4.13 11.74
N PHE A 179 -40.43 -3.37 11.26
CA PHE A 179 -39.68 -3.71 10.05
C PHE A 179 -39.08 -5.13 10.06
N LEU A 180 -38.73 -5.64 11.24
CA LEU A 180 -38.27 -7.01 11.44
C LEU A 180 -39.32 -8.09 11.14
N ASN A 181 -40.59 -7.72 10.95
CA ASN A 181 -41.66 -8.65 10.60
C ASN A 181 -41.81 -8.86 9.08
N TYR A 182 -41.02 -8.16 8.26
CA TYR A 182 -41.04 -8.27 6.80
C TYR A 182 -39.66 -8.12 6.14
N MET A 183 -38.65 -7.61 6.84
CA MET A 183 -37.25 -7.52 6.40
C MET A 183 -36.37 -8.65 6.99
N GLY A 184 -35.27 -8.97 6.31
CA GLY A 184 -34.27 -9.95 6.76
C GLY A 184 -34.46 -11.36 6.17
N ALA A 185 -33.44 -12.21 6.32
CA ALA A 185 -33.32 -13.51 5.64
C ALA A 185 -34.53 -14.44 5.85
N MET A 186 -35.24 -14.35 6.99
CA MET A 186 -36.45 -15.14 7.27
C MET A 186 -37.64 -14.83 6.33
N TYR A 187 -37.64 -13.66 5.70
CA TYR A 187 -38.70 -13.17 4.82
C TYR A 187 -38.25 -13.08 3.35
N ASP A 188 -37.07 -13.59 2.99
CA ASP A 188 -36.52 -13.50 1.63
C ASP A 188 -37.37 -14.26 0.61
N GLN A 189 -38.00 -15.37 1.02
CA GLN A 189 -38.85 -16.22 0.16
C GLN A 189 -40.36 -16.05 0.41
N LYS A 190 -40.77 -15.02 1.17
CA LYS A 190 -42.19 -14.78 1.51
C LYS A 190 -42.74 -13.65 0.65
N ASP A 191 -43.39 -14.03 -0.45
CA ASP A 191 -43.97 -13.11 -1.45
C ASP A 191 -45.47 -12.85 -1.21
N THR A 192 -45.86 -12.45 0.01
CA THR A 192 -47.19 -11.81 0.13
C THR A 192 -47.10 -10.41 -0.45
N ALA A 193 -48.14 -9.97 -1.17
CA ALA A 193 -48.16 -8.64 -1.78
C ALA A 193 -47.89 -7.52 -0.75
N GLU A 194 -48.36 -7.70 0.48
CA GLU A 194 -48.12 -6.80 1.60
C GLU A 194 -46.64 -6.70 2.02
N ILE A 195 -45.93 -7.84 2.09
CA ILE A 195 -44.49 -7.85 2.42
C ILE A 195 -43.68 -7.21 1.28
N LEU A 196 -44.02 -7.49 0.02
CA LEU A 196 -43.34 -6.92 -1.15
C LEU A 196 -43.52 -5.40 -1.22
N GLU A 197 -44.72 -4.89 -0.93
CA GLU A 197 -44.99 -3.46 -0.88
C GLU A 197 -44.21 -2.76 0.25
N GLN A 198 -44.17 -3.37 1.43
CA GLN A 198 -43.41 -2.87 2.57
C GLN A 198 -41.89 -2.84 2.31
N LYS A 199 -41.35 -3.89 1.66
CA LYS A 199 -39.95 -3.94 1.21
C LYS A 199 -39.66 -2.83 0.19
N ALA A 200 -40.51 -2.67 -0.82
CA ALA A 200 -40.30 -1.66 -1.87
C ALA A 200 -40.37 -0.21 -1.36
N GLU A 201 -41.19 0.07 -0.35
CA GLU A 201 -41.21 1.38 0.33
C GLU A 201 -39.93 1.63 1.12
N GLN A 202 -39.46 0.61 1.85
CA GLN A 202 -38.21 0.68 2.60
C GLN A 202 -37.00 0.88 1.67
N ASP A 203 -36.94 0.16 0.54
CA ASP A 203 -35.86 0.27 -0.45
C ASP A 203 -35.82 1.67 -1.10
N ARG A 204 -37.00 2.23 -1.44
CA ARG A 204 -37.08 3.60 -1.96
C ARG A 204 -36.59 4.64 -0.95
N THR A 205 -36.88 4.43 0.32
CA THR A 205 -36.41 5.32 1.40
C THR A 205 -34.89 5.20 1.59
N ALA A 206 -34.34 3.99 1.53
CA ALA A 206 -32.91 3.74 1.68
C ALA A 206 -32.07 4.22 0.48
N ALA A 207 -32.64 4.22 -0.73
CA ALA A 207 -31.96 4.66 -1.95
C ALA A 207 -31.93 6.20 -2.12
N MET A 208 -32.64 6.95 -1.28
CA MET A 208 -32.56 8.41 -1.28
C MET A 208 -31.41 8.82 -0.35
N ASP A 209 -30.50 9.66 -0.85
CA ASP A 209 -29.34 10.28 -0.17
C ASP A 209 -27.98 9.58 -0.33
N GLU A 210 -27.47 9.59 -1.57
CA GLU A 210 -26.09 9.18 -1.90
C GLU A 210 -25.15 10.38 -2.10
N THR A 211 -25.61 11.61 -1.84
CA THR A 211 -24.94 12.83 -2.33
C THR A 211 -23.80 13.36 -1.46
N GLY A 212 -23.64 12.91 -0.22
CA GLY A 212 -22.61 13.42 0.71
C GLY A 212 -21.27 12.68 0.68
N ALA A 213 -21.17 11.54 0.00
CA ALA A 213 -19.93 10.73 0.00
C ALA A 213 -18.79 11.37 -0.81
N ILE A 214 -19.11 12.21 -1.80
CA ILE A 214 -18.09 12.82 -2.66
C ILE A 214 -17.26 13.85 -1.88
N ASP A 215 -17.88 14.60 -0.97
CA ASP A 215 -17.20 15.64 -0.18
C ASP A 215 -16.18 15.05 0.82
N MET A 216 -16.33 13.78 1.18
CA MET A 216 -15.43 13.06 2.11
C MET A 216 -14.34 12.25 1.39
N LEU A 217 -14.34 12.23 0.05
CA LEU A 217 -13.42 11.40 -0.73
C LEU A 217 -11.96 11.79 -0.49
N ASP A 218 -11.66 13.09 -0.42
CA ASP A 218 -10.30 13.57 -0.18
C ASP A 218 -9.82 13.21 1.23
N ALA A 219 -10.68 13.32 2.24
CA ALA A 219 -10.37 12.92 3.61
C ALA A 219 -10.10 11.41 3.72
N ALA A 220 -10.91 10.58 3.04
CA ALA A 220 -10.66 9.13 2.97
C ALA A 220 -9.35 8.82 2.23
N CYS A 221 -9.01 9.59 1.18
CA CYS A 221 -7.72 9.50 0.49
C CYS A 221 -6.55 9.92 1.40
N ASP A 222 -6.75 10.85 2.33
CA ASP A 222 -5.73 11.17 3.33
C ASP A 222 -5.55 10.02 4.33
N GLN A 223 -6.63 9.38 4.79
CA GLN A 223 -6.51 8.23 5.69
C GLN A 223 -5.84 7.03 5.02
N ILE A 224 -6.15 6.74 3.75
CA ILE A 224 -5.45 5.67 3.01
C ILE A 224 -3.98 6.06 2.74
N GLY A 225 -3.70 7.36 2.53
CA GLY A 225 -2.34 7.90 2.41
C GLY A 225 -1.53 7.75 3.70
N LYS A 226 -2.12 8.05 4.87
CA LYS A 226 -1.53 7.82 6.20
C LYS A 226 -1.22 6.34 6.41
N ARG A 227 -2.16 5.45 6.05
CA ARG A 227 -1.93 4.00 6.09
C ARG A 227 -0.71 3.62 5.25
N PHE A 228 -0.62 4.09 4.01
CA PHE A 228 0.56 3.84 3.17
C PHE A 228 1.86 4.33 3.80
N LEU A 229 1.89 5.54 4.35
CA LEU A 229 3.07 6.04 5.04
C LEU A 229 3.47 5.17 6.24
N SER A 230 2.49 4.59 6.95
CA SER A 230 2.76 3.67 8.05
C SER A 230 3.26 2.29 7.59
N ASP A 231 2.78 1.81 6.45
CA ASP A 231 3.05 0.46 5.95
C ASP A 231 4.41 0.35 5.23
N ARG A 232 4.86 1.47 4.65
CA ARG A 232 6.01 1.52 3.75
C ARG A 232 7.36 1.46 4.48
N VAL A 233 8.40 1.03 3.78
CA VAL A 233 9.78 1.10 4.30
C VAL A 233 10.31 2.55 4.27
N PRO A 234 11.32 2.89 5.11
CA PRO A 234 11.90 4.23 5.07
C PRO A 234 12.52 4.53 3.69
N PRO A 235 12.44 5.79 3.20
CA PRO A 235 13.02 6.17 1.92
C PRO A 235 14.54 5.91 1.87
N VAL A 236 15.04 5.34 0.78
CA VAL A 236 16.49 5.24 0.54
C VAL A 236 16.96 6.49 -0.20
N LEU A 237 17.77 7.30 0.48
CA LEU A 237 18.43 8.46 -0.11
C LEU A 237 19.67 8.03 -0.90
N THR A 238 19.89 8.65 -2.05
CA THR A 238 21.18 8.64 -2.73
C THR A 238 22.24 9.34 -1.87
N HIS A 239 23.52 9.09 -2.15
CA HIS A 239 24.61 9.79 -1.46
C HIS A 239 24.51 11.32 -1.57
N LEU A 240 24.08 11.83 -2.74
CA LEU A 240 23.90 13.26 -2.95
C LEU A 240 22.74 13.81 -2.11
N GLU A 241 21.56 13.18 -2.17
CA GLU A 241 20.41 13.56 -1.35
C GLU A 241 20.79 13.54 0.15
N ARG A 242 21.42 12.47 0.62
CA ARG A 242 21.82 12.33 2.03
C ARG A 242 22.80 13.42 2.48
N SER A 243 23.75 13.81 1.62
CA SER A 243 24.70 14.90 1.92
C SER A 243 24.02 16.28 2.08
N MET A 244 22.78 16.42 1.59
CA MET A 244 21.99 17.66 1.65
C MET A 244 20.94 17.65 2.77
N THR A 245 20.85 16.59 3.59
CA THR A 245 19.95 16.52 4.74
C THR A 245 20.71 16.62 6.06
N VAL A 246 19.97 16.77 7.17
CA VAL A 246 20.52 16.82 8.54
C VAL A 246 21.37 15.60 8.91
N HIS A 247 21.25 14.48 8.18
CA HIS A 247 22.03 13.27 8.45
C HIS A 247 23.53 13.42 8.19
N GLU A 248 23.92 14.29 7.25
CA GLU A 248 25.33 14.50 6.87
C GLU A 248 25.71 15.99 6.73
N SER A 249 24.78 16.92 7.00
CA SER A 249 25.00 18.35 6.91
C SER A 249 24.48 19.10 8.15
N ASP A 250 25.33 19.96 8.72
CA ASP A 250 24.98 20.90 9.81
C ASP A 250 24.57 22.28 9.27
N ALA A 251 24.22 22.37 7.98
CA ALA A 251 23.79 23.61 7.37
C ALA A 251 22.50 24.15 8.02
N LYS A 252 22.42 25.47 8.13
CA LYS A 252 21.26 26.15 8.72
C LYS A 252 20.27 26.53 7.64
N VAL A 253 18.98 26.36 7.92
CA VAL A 253 17.91 26.84 7.05
C VAL A 253 17.81 28.36 7.21
N LEU A 254 18.11 29.07 6.12
CA LEU A 254 18.04 30.53 6.01
C LEU A 254 17.05 30.94 4.91
N PRO A 255 16.51 32.17 4.92
CA PRO A 255 15.57 32.66 3.90
C PRO A 255 16.02 32.43 2.44
N GLN A 256 17.31 32.56 2.14
CA GLN A 256 17.87 32.39 0.80
C GLN A 256 18.16 30.93 0.42
N THR A 257 18.01 30.00 1.35
CA THR A 257 18.31 28.57 1.15
C THR A 257 17.36 28.00 0.12
N LEU A 258 17.89 27.25 -0.84
CA LEU A 258 17.09 26.44 -1.73
C LEU A 258 16.78 25.12 -1.04
N CYS A 259 15.52 24.73 -1.01
CA CYS A 259 15.06 23.49 -0.44
C CYS A 259 14.11 22.73 -1.37
N ARG A 260 14.02 21.42 -1.14
CA ARG A 260 13.06 20.50 -1.76
C ARG A 260 12.88 19.27 -0.89
N MET A 261 11.81 18.50 -1.09
CA MET A 261 11.69 17.19 -0.43
C MET A 261 12.85 16.27 -0.84
N ALA A 262 13.38 15.54 0.14
CA ALA A 262 14.48 14.61 -0.08
C ALA A 262 14.07 13.50 -1.05
N ARG A 263 12.87 12.94 -0.87
CA ARG A 263 12.25 11.97 -1.78
C ARG A 263 10.75 12.26 -1.95
N PRO A 264 10.19 12.09 -3.16
CA PRO A 264 8.75 12.25 -3.38
C PRO A 264 7.93 11.26 -2.55
N GLY A 265 6.73 11.68 -2.13
CA GLY A 265 5.80 10.83 -1.37
C GLY A 265 6.29 10.43 0.03
N SER A 266 7.33 11.08 0.57
CA SER A 266 7.85 10.79 1.92
C SER A 266 7.04 11.43 3.04
N GLY A 267 6.14 12.36 2.70
CA GLY A 267 5.25 13.04 3.62
C GLY A 267 3.84 13.20 3.06
N ARG A 268 2.85 13.31 3.95
CA ARG A 268 1.45 13.57 3.65
C ARG A 268 0.90 14.58 4.66
N LEU A 269 0.44 15.71 4.15
CA LEU A 269 -0.28 16.70 4.94
C LEU A 269 -1.73 16.26 5.08
N VAL A 270 -2.26 16.31 6.30
CA VAL A 270 -3.67 16.03 6.61
C VAL A 270 -4.20 17.10 7.55
N LEU A 271 -5.40 17.61 7.28
CA LEU A 271 -6.03 18.64 8.10
C LEU A 271 -6.92 17.97 9.15
N GLU A 272 -6.47 17.93 10.41
CA GLU A 272 -7.16 17.21 11.50
C GLU A 272 -7.36 18.15 12.69
N ALA A 273 -8.59 18.21 13.22
CA ALA A 273 -8.94 18.98 14.42
C ALA A 273 -8.51 20.47 14.40
N GLY A 274 -8.49 21.10 13.21
CA GLY A 274 -8.09 22.51 13.06
C GLY A 274 -6.57 22.73 13.14
N LYS A 275 -5.79 21.69 12.89
CA LYS A 275 -4.33 21.73 12.73
C LYS A 275 -3.93 21.16 11.37
N ALA A 276 -2.79 21.61 10.89
CA ALA A 276 -2.13 21.07 9.72
C ALA A 276 -1.13 20.01 10.21
N VAL A 277 -1.45 18.72 10.01
CA VAL A 277 -0.66 17.61 10.55
C VAL A 277 0.13 16.93 9.43
N LEU A 278 1.45 16.95 9.52
CA LEU A 278 2.33 16.27 8.59
C LEU A 278 2.70 14.88 9.15
N TYR A 279 2.39 13.84 8.39
CA TYR A 279 2.89 12.49 8.61
C TYR A 279 4.04 12.22 7.64
N HIS A 280 5.10 11.54 8.08
CA HIS A 280 6.22 11.15 7.23
C HIS A 280 6.73 9.73 7.54
N CYS A 281 7.47 9.14 6.61
CA CYS A 281 7.98 7.77 6.73
C CYS A 281 9.50 7.66 6.94
N ALA A 282 10.21 8.77 7.20
CA ALA A 282 11.67 8.75 7.36
C ALA A 282 12.12 7.92 8.58
N ASP A 283 11.34 7.96 9.66
CA ASP A 283 11.62 7.22 10.90
C ASP A 283 11.13 5.77 10.87
N ASN A 284 10.49 5.34 9.78
CA ASN A 284 10.00 3.98 9.70
C ASN A 284 11.14 2.97 9.84
N SER A 285 10.84 1.84 10.45
CA SER A 285 11.75 0.69 10.42
C SER A 285 11.64 -0.07 9.11
N ARG A 286 12.68 -0.84 8.78
CA ARG A 286 12.60 -1.93 7.79
C ARG A 286 11.76 -3.11 8.28
N VAL A 287 11.27 -3.08 9.51
CA VAL A 287 10.32 -4.04 10.07
C VAL A 287 8.93 -3.43 10.01
N TYR A 288 8.03 -4.11 9.30
CA TYR A 288 6.62 -3.70 9.16
C TYR A 288 6.00 -3.38 10.53
N HIS A 289 5.51 -2.14 10.68
CA HIS A 289 4.85 -1.60 11.88
C HIS A 289 5.63 -1.76 13.20
N GLU A 290 6.98 -1.79 13.15
CA GLU A 290 7.78 -1.80 14.39
C GLU A 290 7.69 -0.47 15.14
N LEU A 291 7.59 0.64 14.40
CA LEU A 291 7.47 1.98 14.95
C LEU A 291 6.15 2.61 14.49
N PRO A 292 5.42 3.31 15.38
CA PRO A 292 4.25 4.08 14.97
C PRO A 292 4.67 5.32 14.18
N LEU A 293 3.76 5.87 13.36
CA LEU A 293 3.97 7.17 12.74
C LEU A 293 4.06 8.27 13.80
N SER A 294 5.04 9.17 13.64
CA SER A 294 5.20 10.38 14.43
C SER A 294 4.56 11.56 13.71
N PRO A 295 3.39 12.08 14.17
CA PRO A 295 2.78 13.26 13.57
C PRO A 295 3.54 14.53 13.97
N MET A 296 3.71 15.43 13.00
CA MET A 296 4.17 16.80 13.24
C MET A 296 2.99 17.76 13.13
N GLU A 297 2.69 18.48 14.20
CA GLU A 297 1.56 19.42 14.24
C GLU A 297 2.02 20.85 13.96
N PHE A 298 1.33 21.51 13.03
CA PHE A 298 1.54 22.91 12.65
C PHE A 298 0.24 23.71 12.74
N GLU A 299 0.36 25.03 12.69
CA GLU A 299 -0.81 25.90 12.59
C GLU A 299 -1.42 25.84 11.18
N MET A 300 -2.69 26.21 11.05
CA MET A 300 -3.41 26.08 9.78
C MET A 300 -2.88 27.01 8.68
N ASP A 301 -2.29 28.14 9.06
CA ASP A 301 -1.66 29.08 8.14
C ASP A 301 -0.33 28.57 7.58
N ASP A 302 0.33 27.60 8.22
CA ASP A 302 1.53 26.93 7.70
C ASP A 302 1.22 25.96 6.53
N ALA A 303 -0.03 25.52 6.38
CA ALA A 303 -0.44 24.49 5.42
C ALA A 303 -0.01 24.80 3.97
N PRO A 304 -0.21 26.02 3.41
CA PRO A 304 0.19 26.31 2.04
C PRO A 304 1.71 26.21 1.80
N ALA A 305 2.54 26.54 2.79
CA ALA A 305 3.99 26.37 2.70
C ALA A 305 4.37 24.89 2.66
N MET A 306 3.72 24.06 3.48
CA MET A 306 3.91 22.61 3.47
C MET A 306 3.44 21.97 2.16
N GLU A 307 2.29 22.36 1.62
CA GLU A 307 1.80 21.88 0.32
C GLU A 307 2.80 22.17 -0.80
N GLN A 308 3.36 23.38 -0.81
CA GLN A 308 4.39 23.76 -1.77
C GLN A 308 5.66 22.93 -1.61
N LEU A 309 6.11 22.69 -0.37
CA LEU A 309 7.29 21.84 -0.11
C LEU A 309 7.05 20.40 -0.56
N LEU A 310 5.93 19.79 -0.15
CA LEU A 310 5.57 18.40 -0.48
C LEU A 310 5.45 18.16 -1.99
N THR A 311 5.12 19.20 -2.75
CA THR A 311 5.06 19.15 -4.22
C THR A 311 6.36 19.57 -4.91
N THR A 312 7.31 20.18 -4.19
CA THR A 312 8.64 20.54 -4.69
C THR A 312 9.60 19.36 -4.51
N THR A 313 9.82 18.62 -5.60
CA THR A 313 10.68 17.44 -5.65
C THR A 313 11.72 17.60 -6.78
N GLU A 314 12.66 16.67 -6.94
CA GLU A 314 13.64 16.74 -8.02
C GLU A 314 12.97 16.85 -9.41
N HIS A 315 13.37 17.74 -10.34
CA HIS A 315 14.52 18.66 -10.42
C HIS A 315 14.26 20.09 -9.90
N ASP A 316 13.13 20.32 -9.23
CA ASP A 316 12.70 21.63 -8.77
C ASP A 316 13.26 21.97 -7.39
N TRP A 317 13.44 23.27 -7.17
CA TRP A 317 13.89 23.85 -5.90
C TRP A 317 13.11 25.13 -5.64
N VAL A 318 12.80 25.37 -4.37
CA VAL A 318 12.17 26.61 -3.92
C VAL A 318 13.06 27.29 -2.90
N ARG A 319 13.15 28.62 -2.92
CA ARG A 319 13.81 29.35 -1.84
C ARG A 319 12.87 29.40 -0.64
N VAL A 320 13.41 29.25 0.57
CA VAL A 320 12.63 29.36 1.80
C VAL A 320 11.83 30.68 1.87
N ALA A 321 12.42 31.80 1.43
CA ALA A 321 11.73 33.10 1.38
C ALA A 321 10.52 33.14 0.43
N ASP A 322 10.50 32.27 -0.58
CA ASP A 322 9.44 32.16 -1.59
C ASP A 322 8.36 31.14 -1.21
N LEU A 323 8.44 30.54 -0.02
CA LEU A 323 7.37 29.68 0.49
C LEU A 323 6.06 30.46 0.68
N ILE A 324 4.91 29.81 0.46
CA ILE A 324 3.59 30.44 0.59
C ILE A 324 3.24 30.59 2.07
N HIS A 325 3.67 31.71 2.65
CA HIS A 325 3.34 32.16 4.00
C HIS A 325 3.56 33.67 4.11
N ASP A 326 2.89 34.34 5.05
CA ASP A 326 3.02 35.80 5.22
C ASP A 326 4.27 36.19 6.05
N SER A 327 4.67 35.32 6.97
CA SER A 327 5.79 35.54 7.89
C SER A 327 7.03 34.76 7.47
N ILE A 328 8.18 35.44 7.38
CA ILE A 328 9.47 34.83 7.03
C ILE A 328 9.99 33.90 8.13
N GLU A 329 9.64 34.17 9.38
CA GLU A 329 10.02 33.34 10.53
C GLU A 329 9.38 31.96 10.42
N ASP A 330 8.08 31.92 10.11
CA ASP A 330 7.34 30.68 9.96
C ASP A 330 7.75 29.90 8.71
N LYS A 331 8.06 30.59 7.59
CA LYS A 331 8.68 29.91 6.41
C LYS A 331 9.96 29.16 6.78
N VAL A 332 10.83 29.82 7.56
CA VAL A 332 12.07 29.21 8.04
C VAL A 332 11.75 28.10 9.05
N GLY A 333 10.78 28.31 9.94
CA GLY A 333 10.35 27.33 10.94
C GLY A 333 9.84 26.03 10.32
N VAL A 334 8.92 26.10 9.35
CA VAL A 334 8.41 24.95 8.61
C VAL A 334 9.54 24.22 7.88
N ALA A 335 10.36 24.94 7.12
CA ALA A 335 11.47 24.32 6.39
C ALA A 335 12.52 23.70 7.33
N GLN A 336 12.80 24.33 8.47
CA GLN A 336 13.72 23.81 9.48
C GLN A 336 13.16 22.53 10.14
N ALA A 337 11.87 22.50 10.47
CA ALA A 337 11.23 21.31 11.04
C ALA A 337 11.34 20.10 10.10
N LEU A 338 11.06 20.28 8.80
CA LEU A 338 11.19 19.20 7.81
C LEU A 338 12.66 18.82 7.56
N TYR A 339 13.59 19.75 7.68
CA TYR A 339 15.03 19.45 7.58
C TYR A 339 15.53 18.64 8.77
N ASP A 340 15.10 18.97 9.98
CA ASP A 340 15.47 18.29 11.22
C ASP A 340 14.98 16.83 11.26
N GLU A 341 13.84 16.55 10.61
CA GLU A 341 13.33 15.19 10.38
C GLU A 341 13.99 14.45 9.20
N GLY A 342 14.97 15.07 8.54
CA GLY A 342 15.71 14.47 7.43
C GLY A 342 14.90 14.26 6.14
N ILE A 343 13.70 14.84 6.05
CA ILE A 343 12.81 14.72 4.89
C ILE A 343 12.96 15.88 3.88
N LEU A 344 13.76 16.89 4.21
CA LEU A 344 14.07 18.02 3.34
C LEU A 344 15.57 18.05 2.98
N CYS A 345 15.87 18.24 1.70
CA CYS A 345 17.21 18.56 1.22
C CYS A 345 17.38 20.07 1.12
N ILE A 346 18.56 20.58 1.46
CA ILE A 346 18.92 21.98 1.25
C ILE A 346 20.22 22.13 0.46
N GLN A 347 20.28 23.17 -0.39
CA GLN A 347 21.52 23.63 -1.00
C GLN A 347 22.03 24.86 -0.24
N THR A 348 23.26 24.77 0.24
CA THR A 348 23.99 25.96 0.70
C THR A 348 24.63 26.65 -0.50
N SER A 349 24.85 27.96 -0.38
CA SER A 349 25.45 28.82 -1.42
C SER A 349 26.84 28.37 -1.92
N ASP A 350 27.42 27.34 -1.31
CA ASP A 350 28.78 26.82 -1.56
C ASP A 350 28.79 25.52 -2.40
N MET A 351 27.62 25.03 -2.84
CA MET A 351 27.44 23.94 -3.81
C MET A 351 26.81 24.45 -5.11
#